data_AF-D5E5X7-F1
#
_entry.id   AF-D5E5X7-F1
#
_cell.length_a   1.000
_cell.length_b   1.000
_cell.length_c   1.000
_cell.angle_alpha   90.00
_cell.angle_beta   90.00
_cell.angle_gamma   90.00
#
_symmetry.space_group_name_H-M   'P 1'
#
loop_
_entity.id
_entity.type
_entity.pdbx_description
1 polymer ?
#
loop_
_entity_poly.entity_id
_entity_poly.type
_entity_poly.pdbx_seq_one_letter_code
_entity_poly.pdbx_strand_id
1 'polypeptide(L)'
;MNKITKYVNEKRFYDEKVALQYIEYLADFIKNKVNDSGLKGAVVGISGGIDSALVAALAKKALGKNLIGVVMPINDMSFDFEDINELEKSLDLKFININLKETNETINKELKLNNSLAKANIMPRLRMTTLYAIAQENNSLVLGTDNKDEFHVGYFTKYGDGGVDLLPICHLTKGEVRYLSSLLNIPSRIINKKPSAGLWQGQNDEDEMGFNYDQLDYYLDFIEEPKKISRTIPENIVKKIEKMHNTSEHKRVGAYKPLDVEKFKQGE
;
A
#
# COMPACT_ATOMS: atom_id res chain seq x y z
N MET A 1 15.35 -11.65 -15.85
CA MET A 1 13.90 -11.87 -15.62
C MET A 1 13.14 -10.91 -16.51
N ASN A 2 12.08 -11.35 -17.19
CA ASN A 2 11.26 -10.43 -17.98
C ASN A 2 10.52 -9.50 -17.01
N LYS A 3 10.67 -8.18 -17.18
CA LYS A 3 9.91 -7.18 -16.43
C LYS A 3 8.47 -7.13 -16.94
N ILE A 4 7.51 -6.84 -16.06
CA ILE A 4 6.12 -6.56 -16.46
C ILE A 4 6.12 -5.28 -17.31
N THR A 5 6.78 -4.23 -16.84
CA THR A 5 6.93 -2.98 -17.56
C THR A 5 8.08 -3.01 -18.56
N LYS A 6 7.80 -2.53 -19.78
CA LYS A 6 8.77 -2.33 -20.87
C LYS A 6 8.64 -0.91 -21.43
N TYR A 7 9.76 -0.39 -21.93
CA TYR A 7 9.80 0.92 -22.57
C TYR A 7 10.32 0.80 -24.00
N VAL A 8 9.59 1.39 -24.95
CA VAL A 8 10.01 1.55 -26.35
C VAL A 8 9.88 3.02 -26.70
N ASN A 9 11.00 3.68 -27.02
CA ASN A 9 11.06 5.12 -27.27
C ASN A 9 10.36 5.93 -26.15
N GLU A 10 10.70 5.63 -24.90
CA GLU A 10 10.13 6.26 -23.68
C GLU A 10 8.62 6.04 -23.46
N LYS A 11 7.94 5.30 -24.34
CA LYS A 11 6.55 4.87 -24.12
C LYS A 11 6.50 3.57 -23.33
N ARG A 12 5.66 3.55 -22.30
CA ARG A 12 5.42 2.42 -21.40
C ARG A 12 4.47 1.40 -22.03
N PHE A 13 4.83 0.13 -21.93
CA PHE A 13 4.03 -1.03 -22.33
C PHE A 13 4.10 -2.10 -21.24
N TYR A 14 3.10 -2.95 -21.16
CA TYR A 14 3.06 -4.06 -20.21
C TYR A 14 3.06 -5.41 -20.93
N ASP A 15 3.80 -6.37 -20.41
CA ASP A 15 3.79 -7.75 -20.86
C ASP A 15 2.69 -8.53 -20.14
N GLU A 16 1.54 -8.71 -20.80
CA GLU A 16 0.37 -9.38 -20.24
C GLU A 16 0.68 -10.79 -19.72
N LYS A 17 1.49 -11.55 -20.47
CA LYS A 17 1.85 -12.92 -20.08
C LYS A 17 2.63 -12.93 -18.77
N VAL A 18 3.59 -12.02 -18.62
CA VAL A 18 4.37 -11.88 -17.38
C VAL A 18 3.47 -11.38 -16.24
N ALA A 19 2.58 -10.43 -16.51
CA ALA A 19 1.64 -9.90 -15.51
C ALA A 19 0.71 -10.98 -14.96
N LEU A 20 0.12 -11.81 -15.83
CA LEU A 20 -0.73 -12.93 -15.41
C LEU A 20 0.05 -13.98 -14.59
N GLN A 21 1.28 -14.32 -15.01
CA GLN A 21 2.14 -15.21 -14.24
C GLN A 21 2.48 -14.63 -12.86
N TYR A 22 2.72 -13.32 -12.77
CA TYR A 22 3.03 -12.66 -11.52
C TYR A 22 1.80 -12.56 -10.60
N ILE A 23 0.60 -12.34 -11.14
CA ILE A 23 -0.66 -12.40 -10.37
C ILE A 23 -0.82 -13.75 -9.67
N GLU A 24 -0.57 -14.87 -10.37
CA GLU A 24 -0.63 -16.21 -9.75
C GLU A 24 0.43 -16.35 -8.65
N TYR A 25 1.67 -15.91 -8.91
CA TYR A 25 2.73 -15.92 -7.90
C TYR A 25 2.36 -15.10 -6.65
N LEU A 26 1.77 -13.91 -6.80
CA LEU A 26 1.36 -13.06 -5.69
C LEU A 26 0.23 -13.71 -4.86
N ALA A 27 -0.74 -14.35 -5.52
CA ALA A 27 -1.79 -15.10 -4.84
C ALA A 27 -1.21 -16.30 -4.06
N ASP A 28 -0.29 -17.05 -4.67
CA ASP A 28 0.41 -18.16 -4.01
C ASP A 28 1.27 -17.67 -2.84
N PHE A 29 1.94 -16.52 -2.97
CA PHE A 29 2.69 -15.89 -1.88
C PHE A 29 1.79 -15.63 -0.66
N ILE A 30 0.62 -15.01 -0.86
CA ILE A 30 -0.35 -14.76 0.22
C ILE A 30 -0.78 -16.08 0.87
N LYS A 31 -1.20 -17.05 0.05
CA LYS A 31 -1.68 -18.36 0.52
C LYS A 31 -0.61 -19.10 1.33
N ASN A 32 0.62 -19.13 0.83
CA ASN A 32 1.73 -19.81 1.48
C ASN A 32 2.08 -19.14 2.80
N LYS A 33 2.10 -17.80 2.87
CA LYS A 33 2.42 -17.10 4.13
C LYS A 33 1.36 -17.31 5.21
N VAL A 34 0.07 -17.35 4.84
CA VAL A 34 -0.99 -17.74 5.76
C VAL A 34 -0.79 -19.18 6.25
N ASN A 35 -0.52 -20.13 5.36
CA ASN A 35 -0.28 -21.53 5.74
C ASN A 35 0.95 -21.70 6.64
N ASP A 36 2.08 -21.08 6.29
CA ASP A 36 3.35 -21.12 7.05
C ASP A 36 3.15 -20.62 8.49
N SER A 37 2.26 -19.65 8.68
CA SER A 37 1.94 -19.07 9.99
C SER A 37 1.03 -19.95 10.87
N GLY A 38 0.41 -21.01 10.30
CA GLY A 38 -0.60 -21.82 10.98
C GLY A 38 -1.95 -21.11 11.20
N LEU A 39 -2.15 -19.94 10.58
CA LEU A 39 -3.37 -19.14 10.67
C LEU A 39 -4.37 -19.53 9.55
N LYS A 40 -5.60 -19.03 9.66
CA LYS A 40 -6.74 -19.43 8.83
C LYS A 40 -6.98 -18.54 7.63
N GLY A 41 -6.58 -17.28 7.70
CA GLY A 41 -6.95 -16.27 6.72
C GLY A 41 -6.15 -14.99 6.80
N ALA A 42 -6.70 -13.94 6.20
CA ALA A 42 -6.08 -12.63 6.17
C ALA A 42 -7.12 -11.51 6.27
N VAL A 43 -6.71 -10.36 6.80
CA VAL A 43 -7.50 -9.14 6.93
C VAL A 43 -6.85 -8.03 6.13
N VAL A 44 -7.64 -7.23 5.41
CA VAL A 44 -7.16 -6.05 4.67
C VAL A 44 -8.09 -4.86 4.88
N GLY A 45 -7.52 -3.66 5.02
CA GLY A 45 -8.28 -2.42 5.03
C GLY A 45 -8.72 -2.04 3.61
N ILE A 46 -10.01 -1.71 3.44
CA ILE A 46 -10.59 -1.28 2.17
C ILE A 46 -10.86 0.21 2.23
N SER A 47 -10.10 0.99 1.45
CA SER A 47 -10.21 2.46 1.41
C SER A 47 -11.06 2.98 0.25
N GLY A 48 -11.39 2.13 -0.73
CA GLY A 48 -11.94 2.57 -2.02
C GLY A 48 -10.86 3.05 -3.01
N GLY A 49 -9.58 2.95 -2.64
CA GLY A 49 -8.43 3.18 -3.52
C GLY A 49 -7.95 1.89 -4.20
N ILE A 50 -7.20 2.07 -5.30
CA ILE A 50 -6.77 0.98 -6.18
C ILE A 50 -5.86 -0.04 -5.50
N ASP A 51 -4.97 0.38 -4.60
CA ASP A 51 -4.00 -0.52 -3.96
C ASP A 51 -4.72 -1.54 -3.06
N SER A 52 -5.64 -1.06 -2.23
CA SER A 52 -6.49 -1.93 -1.40
C SER A 52 -7.39 -2.85 -2.23
N ALA A 53 -7.90 -2.38 -3.36
CA ALA A 53 -8.71 -3.19 -4.26
C ALA A 53 -7.89 -4.32 -4.91
N LEU A 54 -6.66 -4.03 -5.34
CA LEU A 54 -5.75 -5.04 -5.90
C LEU A 54 -5.38 -6.09 -4.86
N VAL A 55 -5.00 -5.68 -3.65
CA VAL A 55 -4.68 -6.62 -2.57
C VAL A 55 -5.89 -7.46 -2.19
N ALA A 56 -7.09 -6.88 -2.13
CA ALA A 56 -8.32 -7.63 -1.87
C ALA A 56 -8.61 -8.66 -2.98
N ALA A 57 -8.43 -8.31 -4.25
CA ALA A 57 -8.61 -9.22 -5.37
C ALA A 57 -7.61 -10.39 -5.34
N LEU A 58 -6.33 -10.10 -5.10
CA LEU A 58 -5.27 -11.10 -4.96
C LEU A 58 -5.54 -12.04 -3.77
N ALA A 59 -5.92 -11.48 -2.62
CA ALA A 59 -6.21 -12.26 -1.42
C ALA A 59 -7.51 -13.07 -1.55
N LYS A 60 -8.53 -12.57 -2.24
CA LYS A 60 -9.75 -13.32 -2.57
C LYS A 60 -9.43 -14.51 -3.46
N LYS A 61 -8.58 -14.31 -4.48
CA LYS A 61 -8.08 -15.40 -5.34
C LYS A 61 -7.29 -16.44 -4.54
N ALA A 62 -6.46 -16.01 -3.59
CA ALA A 62 -5.62 -16.87 -2.77
C ALA A 62 -6.39 -17.68 -1.70
N LEU A 63 -7.34 -17.04 -1.02
CA LEU A 63 -7.94 -17.52 0.23
C LEU A 63 -9.46 -17.72 0.16
N GLY A 64 -10.11 -17.26 -0.91
CA GLY A 64 -11.56 -17.32 -1.06
C GLY A 64 -12.28 -16.61 0.08
N LYS A 65 -13.12 -17.36 0.81
CA LYS A 65 -13.92 -16.85 1.93
C LYS A 65 -13.13 -16.51 3.19
N ASN A 66 -11.85 -16.90 3.28
CA ASN A 66 -11.01 -16.63 4.45
C ASN A 66 -10.35 -15.24 4.40
N LEU A 67 -10.69 -14.43 3.40
CA LEU A 67 -10.37 -13.00 3.38
C LEU A 67 -11.45 -12.20 4.11
N ILE A 68 -11.03 -11.33 5.01
CA ILE A 68 -11.88 -10.32 5.66
C ILE A 68 -11.46 -8.93 5.15
N GLY A 69 -12.33 -8.27 4.41
CA GLY A 69 -12.15 -6.85 4.06
C GLY A 69 -12.84 -5.95 5.07
N VAL A 70 -12.18 -4.88 5.49
CA VAL A 70 -12.68 -3.95 6.52
C VAL A 70 -12.66 -2.51 6.02
N VAL A 71 -13.83 -1.88 5.96
CA VAL A 71 -14.00 -0.45 5.66
C VAL A 71 -13.99 0.31 6.98
N MET A 72 -13.12 1.32 7.09
CA MET A 72 -12.87 2.03 8.36
C MET A 72 -13.01 3.55 8.21
N PRO A 73 -14.24 4.08 8.09
CA PRO A 73 -14.47 5.51 7.93
C PRO A 73 -14.10 6.26 9.21
N ILE A 74 -13.47 7.43 9.03
CA ILE A 74 -13.16 8.40 10.10
C ILE A 74 -13.69 9.76 9.65
N ASN A 75 -13.28 10.18 8.46
CA ASN A 75 -13.84 11.32 7.74
C ASN A 75 -15.01 10.86 6.86
N ASP A 76 -15.70 11.82 6.26
CA ASP A 76 -16.76 11.53 5.29
C ASP A 76 -16.19 10.73 4.09
N MET A 77 -16.73 9.52 3.89
CA MET A 77 -16.39 8.58 2.82
C MET A 77 -17.59 8.35 1.89
N SER A 78 -18.58 9.25 1.89
CA SER A 78 -19.78 9.15 1.05
C SER A 78 -19.48 8.87 -0.42
N PHE A 79 -18.43 9.48 -0.97
CA PHE A 79 -17.98 9.26 -2.35
C PHE A 79 -17.29 7.91 -2.59
N ASP A 80 -16.76 7.28 -1.54
CA ASP A 80 -16.03 6.01 -1.62
C ASP A 80 -16.96 4.80 -1.46
N PHE A 81 -18.12 4.96 -0.82
CA PHE A 81 -19.06 3.84 -0.59
C PHE A 81 -19.57 3.21 -1.88
N GLU A 82 -19.75 4.01 -2.93
CA GLU A 82 -20.17 3.48 -4.23
C GLU A 82 -19.07 2.61 -4.86
N ASP A 83 -17.82 3.07 -4.82
CA ASP A 83 -16.64 2.32 -5.28
C ASP A 83 -16.51 1.00 -4.51
N ILE A 84 -16.65 1.06 -3.18
CA ILE A 84 -16.57 -0.10 -2.29
C ILE A 84 -17.69 -1.10 -2.60
N ASN A 85 -18.93 -0.64 -2.80
CA ASN A 85 -20.06 -1.51 -3.15
C ASN A 85 -19.88 -2.19 -4.51
N GLU A 86 -19.29 -1.51 -5.49
CA GLU A 86 -18.94 -2.13 -6.77
C GLU A 86 -17.83 -3.18 -6.61
N LEU A 87 -16.82 -2.90 -5.78
CA LEU A 87 -15.77 -3.86 -5.47
C LEU A 87 -16.31 -5.11 -4.78
N GLU A 88 -17.22 -4.96 -3.80
CA GLU A 88 -17.88 -6.10 -3.14
C GLU A 88 -18.59 -7.01 -4.16
N LYS A 89 -19.28 -6.42 -5.13
CA LYS A 89 -19.97 -7.16 -6.20
C LYS A 89 -18.99 -7.86 -7.13
N SER A 90 -17.92 -7.18 -7.52
CA SER A 90 -16.88 -7.75 -8.39
C SER A 90 -16.17 -8.94 -7.75
N LEU A 91 -15.86 -8.85 -6.45
CA LEU A 91 -15.15 -9.89 -5.72
C LEU A 91 -16.05 -10.97 -5.10
N ASP A 92 -17.37 -10.82 -5.22
CA ASP A 92 -18.37 -11.63 -4.50
C ASP A 92 -17.97 -11.79 -3.02
N LEU A 93 -17.75 -10.66 -2.36
CA LEU A 93 -17.25 -10.60 -0.97
C LEU A 93 -17.82 -9.37 -0.27
N LYS A 94 -18.45 -9.58 0.88
CA LYS A 94 -18.93 -8.50 1.74
C LYS A 94 -17.84 -8.02 2.68
N PHE A 95 -17.74 -6.71 2.83
CA PHE A 95 -16.81 -6.08 3.74
C PHE A 95 -17.50 -5.64 5.02
N ILE A 96 -16.76 -5.67 6.12
CA ILE A 96 -17.24 -5.23 7.43
C ILE A 96 -17.00 -3.72 7.53
N ASN A 97 -17.96 -2.97 8.07
CA ASN A 97 -17.82 -1.54 8.30
C ASN A 97 -17.61 -1.25 9.78
N ILE A 98 -16.49 -0.61 10.13
CA ILE A 98 -16.15 -0.20 11.49
C ILE A 98 -15.91 1.31 11.49
N ASN A 99 -16.88 2.08 11.95
CA ASN A 99 -16.75 3.53 12.05
C ASN A 99 -15.82 3.92 13.20
N LEU A 100 -14.74 4.63 12.89
CA LEU A 100 -13.70 5.06 13.83
C LEU A 100 -13.73 6.56 14.12
N LYS A 101 -14.76 7.28 13.66
CA LYS A 101 -14.89 8.74 13.84
C LYS A 101 -14.85 9.14 15.31
N GLU A 102 -15.68 8.54 16.15
CA GLU A 102 -15.76 8.88 17.58
C GLU A 102 -14.46 8.53 18.32
N THR A 103 -13.84 7.38 17.98
CA THR A 103 -12.54 6.97 18.52
C THR A 103 -11.46 7.99 18.18
N ASN A 104 -11.43 8.45 16.93
CA ASN A 104 -10.52 9.48 16.46
C ASN A 104 -10.77 10.83 17.16
N GLU A 105 -12.02 11.26 17.29
CA GLU A 105 -12.37 12.52 17.98
C GLU A 105 -11.96 12.48 19.45
N THR A 106 -12.21 11.35 20.12
CA THR A 106 -11.83 11.14 21.52
C THR A 106 -10.33 11.23 21.73
N ILE A 107 -9.53 10.48 20.96
CA ILE A 107 -8.07 10.48 21.13
C ILE A 107 -7.46 11.85 20.81
N ASN A 108 -8.00 12.56 19.80
CA ASN A 108 -7.56 13.92 19.48
C ASN A 108 -7.83 14.90 20.63
N LYS A 109 -8.99 14.78 21.28
CA LYS A 109 -9.40 15.61 22.41
C LYS A 109 -8.54 15.35 23.65
N GLU A 110 -8.39 14.09 24.05
CA GLU A 110 -7.65 13.71 25.26
C GLU A 110 -6.17 14.10 25.18
N LEU A 111 -5.55 13.91 24.01
CA LEU A 111 -4.16 14.30 23.76
C LEU A 111 -3.98 15.78 23.45
N LYS A 112 -5.08 16.54 23.29
CA LYS A 112 -5.08 17.97 22.89
C LYS A 112 -4.17 18.22 21.68
N LEU A 113 -4.29 17.37 20.65
CA LEU A 113 -3.41 17.44 19.48
C LEU A 113 -3.59 18.77 18.76
N ASN A 114 -2.49 19.48 18.53
CA ASN A 114 -2.45 20.73 17.75
C ASN A 114 -1.60 20.61 16.48
N ASN A 115 -0.73 19.59 16.40
CA ASN A 115 0.10 19.34 15.22
C ASN A 115 -0.72 18.63 14.14
N SER A 116 -0.85 19.26 12.96
CA SER A 116 -1.66 18.73 11.85
C SER A 116 -1.22 17.35 11.37
N LEU A 117 0.09 17.08 11.33
CA LEU A 117 0.63 15.78 10.94
C LEU A 117 0.35 14.70 11.99
N ALA A 118 0.36 15.05 13.28
CA ALA A 118 -0.05 14.13 14.35
C ALA A 118 -1.54 13.77 14.23
N LYS A 119 -2.41 14.76 13.94
CA LYS A 119 -3.84 14.53 13.66
C LYS A 119 -4.05 13.68 12.41
N ALA A 120 -3.26 13.88 11.37
CA ALA A 120 -3.31 13.07 10.15
C ALA A 120 -2.90 11.61 10.43
N ASN A 121 -1.76 11.42 11.11
CA ASN A 121 -1.17 10.10 11.31
C ASN A 121 -1.85 9.25 12.39
N ILE A 122 -2.69 9.82 13.26
CA ILE A 122 -3.43 9.00 14.23
C ILE A 122 -4.51 8.14 13.54
N MET A 123 -5.06 8.62 12.42
CA MET A 123 -6.08 7.91 11.65
C MET A 123 -5.61 6.55 11.10
N PRO A 124 -4.52 6.45 10.32
CA PRO A 124 -4.02 5.15 9.86
C PRO A 124 -3.54 4.25 11.02
N ARG A 125 -3.11 4.82 12.15
CA ARG A 125 -2.77 4.03 13.36
C ARG A 125 -4.00 3.41 14.02
N LEU A 126 -5.12 4.13 14.08
CA LEU A 126 -6.40 3.60 14.54
C LEU A 126 -6.92 2.50 13.60
N ARG A 127 -6.76 2.69 12.29
CA ARG A 127 -7.08 1.66 11.29
C ARG A 127 -6.23 0.41 11.47
N MET A 128 -4.91 0.56 11.60
CA MET A 128 -3.99 -0.55 11.91
C MET A 128 -4.40 -1.29 13.19
N THR A 129 -4.70 -0.56 14.26
CA THR A 129 -5.13 -1.14 15.54
C THR A 129 -6.40 -1.98 15.36
N THR A 130 -7.38 -1.45 14.61
CA THR A 130 -8.62 -2.15 14.28
C THR A 130 -8.36 -3.42 13.47
N LEU A 131 -7.50 -3.34 12.44
CA LEU A 131 -7.17 -4.49 11.59
C LEU A 131 -6.51 -5.62 12.39
N TYR A 132 -5.55 -5.30 13.26
CA TYR A 132 -4.90 -6.32 14.10
C TYR A 132 -5.85 -6.93 15.13
N ALA A 133 -6.76 -6.14 15.71
CA ALA A 133 -7.77 -6.69 16.63
C ALA A 133 -8.69 -7.70 15.92
N ILE A 134 -9.18 -7.36 14.72
CA ILE A 134 -10.00 -8.27 13.90
C ILE A 134 -9.19 -9.50 13.46
N ALA A 135 -7.93 -9.31 13.07
CA ALA A 135 -7.07 -10.39 12.64
C ALA A 135 -6.83 -11.42 13.76
N GLN A 136 -6.56 -10.96 14.98
CA GLN A 136 -6.37 -11.83 16.15
C GLN A 136 -7.65 -12.60 16.51
N GLU A 137 -8.81 -11.93 16.52
CA GLU A 137 -10.10 -12.59 16.77
C GLU A 137 -10.39 -13.71 15.75
N ASN A 138 -9.90 -13.56 14.52
CA ASN A 138 -10.18 -14.48 13.43
C ASN A 138 -9.03 -15.45 13.09
N ASN A 139 -7.93 -15.43 13.86
CA ASN A 139 -6.70 -16.18 13.54
C ASN A 139 -6.23 -15.90 12.10
N SER A 140 -5.96 -14.63 11.80
CA SER A 140 -5.60 -14.15 10.47
C SER A 140 -4.36 -13.24 10.50
N LEU A 141 -3.70 -13.08 9.35
CA LEU A 141 -2.63 -12.09 9.14
C LEU A 141 -3.20 -10.75 8.63
N VAL A 142 -2.49 -9.65 8.86
CA VAL A 142 -2.83 -8.33 8.30
C VAL A 142 -2.05 -8.10 7.00
N LEU A 143 -2.77 -7.81 5.91
CA LEU A 143 -2.19 -7.43 4.61
C LEU A 143 -2.05 -5.92 4.50
N GLY A 144 -0.89 -5.46 4.07
CA GLY A 144 -0.64 -4.09 3.66
C GLY A 144 -0.76 -3.87 2.16
N THR A 145 -0.89 -2.61 1.81
CA THR A 145 -1.19 -2.14 0.46
C THR A 145 -0.11 -1.24 -0.10
N ASP A 146 1.03 -1.09 0.58
CA ASP A 146 2.13 -0.28 0.10
C ASP A 146 2.67 -0.86 -1.22
N ASN A 147 2.60 -0.06 -2.28
CA ASN A 147 3.23 -0.38 -3.57
C ASN A 147 4.70 0.07 -3.58
N LYS A 148 5.42 -0.23 -4.68
CA LYS A 148 6.85 0.05 -4.80
C LYS A 148 7.16 1.54 -4.67
N ASP A 149 6.30 2.40 -5.23
CA ASP A 149 6.42 3.85 -5.19
C ASP A 149 6.33 4.37 -3.75
N GLU A 150 5.22 4.10 -3.08
CA GLU A 150 4.94 4.51 -1.71
C GLU A 150 6.00 3.97 -0.75
N PHE A 151 6.36 2.70 -0.90
CA PHE A 151 7.38 2.07 -0.08
C PHE A 151 8.74 2.74 -0.27
N HIS A 152 9.17 2.95 -1.52
CA HIS A 152 10.48 3.51 -1.85
C HIS A 152 10.67 4.92 -1.28
N VAL A 153 9.70 5.81 -1.44
CA VAL A 153 9.81 7.19 -0.93
C VAL A 153 9.31 7.35 0.51
N GLY A 154 8.80 6.27 1.11
CA GLY A 154 8.29 6.25 2.48
C GLY A 154 6.98 7.03 2.66
N TYR A 155 6.13 7.06 1.64
CA TYR A 155 4.83 7.73 1.63
C TYR A 155 3.73 6.88 2.29
N PHE A 156 3.97 6.52 3.54
CA PHE A 156 3.05 5.77 4.39
C PHE A 156 3.27 6.15 5.86
N THR A 157 2.28 5.88 6.73
CA THR A 157 2.45 6.12 8.17
C THR A 157 3.15 4.93 8.82
N LYS A 158 4.31 5.16 9.43
CA LYS A 158 5.01 4.12 10.22
C LYS A 158 4.11 3.66 11.37
N TYR A 159 3.90 2.35 11.45
CA TYR A 159 2.96 1.71 12.38
C TYR A 159 1.50 2.18 12.23
N GLY A 160 1.15 2.71 11.05
CA GLY A 160 -0.22 2.90 10.58
C GLY A 160 -0.50 1.92 9.47
N ASP A 161 -0.76 2.42 8.27
CA ASP A 161 -0.89 1.65 7.03
C ASP A 161 0.36 0.78 6.75
N GLY A 162 1.56 1.22 7.09
CA GLY A 162 2.77 0.39 6.99
C GLY A 162 3.00 -0.58 8.17
N GLY A 163 2.07 -0.67 9.12
CA GLY A 163 2.11 -1.64 10.21
C GLY A 163 1.31 -2.88 9.85
N VAL A 164 1.95 -3.88 9.25
CA VAL A 164 1.30 -5.06 8.65
C VAL A 164 2.20 -6.30 8.73
N ASP A 165 1.63 -7.48 8.46
CA ASP A 165 2.37 -8.74 8.43
C ASP A 165 2.93 -9.06 7.04
N LEU A 166 2.17 -8.74 5.98
CA LEU A 166 2.53 -9.03 4.59
C LEU A 166 2.35 -7.81 3.68
N LEU A 167 3.25 -7.65 2.71
CA LEU A 167 3.18 -6.61 1.68
C LEU A 167 3.17 -7.25 0.27
N PRO A 168 2.01 -7.72 -0.23
CA PRO A 168 1.97 -8.49 -1.48
C PRO A 168 2.34 -7.68 -2.72
N ILE A 169 2.21 -6.35 -2.69
CA ILE A 169 2.38 -5.48 -3.86
C ILE A 169 3.55 -4.49 -3.75
N CYS A 170 4.41 -4.60 -2.73
CA CYS A 170 5.52 -3.64 -2.50
C CYS A 170 6.63 -3.65 -3.57
N HIS A 171 6.52 -4.52 -4.58
CA HIS A 171 7.41 -4.57 -5.74
C HIS A 171 6.75 -4.15 -7.05
N LEU A 172 5.47 -3.77 -7.03
CA LEU A 172 4.76 -3.25 -8.19
C LEU A 172 4.79 -1.73 -8.20
N THR A 173 5.15 -1.13 -9.33
CA THR A 173 4.97 0.32 -9.51
C THR A 173 3.48 0.70 -9.56
N LYS A 174 3.13 1.98 -9.41
CA LYS A 174 1.73 2.43 -9.48
C LYS A 174 1.12 2.14 -10.85
N GLY A 175 1.90 2.25 -11.92
CA GLY A 175 1.53 1.82 -13.26
C GLY A 175 1.21 0.33 -13.34
N GLU A 176 2.04 -0.52 -12.74
CA GLU A 176 1.81 -1.97 -12.69
C GLU A 176 0.61 -2.32 -11.82
N VAL A 177 0.39 -1.63 -10.69
CA VAL A 177 -0.83 -1.78 -9.86
C VAL A 177 -2.08 -1.51 -10.70
N ARG A 178 -2.09 -0.41 -11.47
CA ARG A 178 -3.19 -0.10 -12.40
C ARG A 178 -3.40 -1.18 -13.45
N TYR A 179 -2.32 -1.68 -14.04
CA TYR A 179 -2.39 -2.70 -15.08
C TYR A 179 -2.86 -4.06 -14.55
N LEU A 180 -2.33 -4.53 -13.42
CA LEU A 180 -2.79 -5.78 -12.81
C LEU A 180 -4.24 -5.68 -12.36
N SER A 181 -4.69 -4.50 -11.90
CA SER A 181 -6.09 -4.27 -11.51
C SER A 181 -7.06 -4.44 -12.68
N SER A 182 -6.68 -4.01 -13.89
CA SER A 182 -7.53 -4.19 -15.08
C SER A 182 -7.64 -5.65 -15.53
N LEU A 183 -6.71 -6.52 -15.12
CA LEU A 183 -6.75 -7.97 -15.38
C LEU A 183 -7.56 -8.75 -14.32
N LEU A 184 -7.91 -8.12 -13.19
CA LEU A 184 -8.57 -8.77 -12.05
C LEU A 184 -10.02 -8.30 -11.82
N ASN A 185 -10.69 -7.83 -12.87
CA ASN A 185 -12.09 -7.36 -12.85
C ASN A 185 -12.37 -6.24 -11.82
N ILE A 186 -11.34 -5.49 -11.39
CA ILE A 186 -11.55 -4.34 -10.51
C ILE A 186 -12.34 -3.27 -11.29
N PRO A 187 -13.38 -2.66 -10.69
CA PRO A 187 -14.19 -1.65 -11.38
C PRO A 187 -13.34 -0.51 -11.96
N SER A 188 -13.61 -0.13 -13.21
CA SER A 188 -12.89 0.93 -13.91
C SER A 188 -12.91 2.27 -13.18
N ARG A 189 -13.95 2.53 -12.39
CA ARG A 189 -14.05 3.74 -11.56
C ARG A 189 -12.96 3.80 -10.49
N ILE A 190 -12.64 2.66 -9.87
CA ILE A 190 -11.54 2.53 -8.91
C ILE A 190 -10.19 2.68 -9.62
N ILE A 191 -10.03 2.02 -10.78
CA ILE A 191 -8.77 2.06 -11.56
C ILE A 191 -8.41 3.48 -12.01
N ASN A 192 -9.42 4.25 -12.44
CA ASN A 192 -9.23 5.61 -12.97
C ASN A 192 -9.29 6.70 -11.90
N LYS A 193 -9.54 6.35 -10.64
CA LYS A 193 -9.58 7.31 -9.53
C LYS A 193 -8.19 7.89 -9.30
N LYS A 194 -8.14 9.20 -9.03
CA LYS A 194 -6.88 9.85 -8.66
C LYS A 194 -6.37 9.30 -7.33
N PRO A 195 -5.07 8.96 -7.20
CA PRO A 195 -4.47 8.55 -5.93
C PRO A 195 -4.62 9.62 -4.84
N SER A 196 -4.92 9.18 -3.63
CA SER A 196 -5.06 10.01 -2.43
C SER A 196 -4.96 9.14 -1.19
N ALA A 197 -4.19 9.56 -0.18
CA ALA A 197 -4.15 8.87 1.11
C ALA A 197 -5.44 9.04 1.97
N GLY A 198 -6.38 9.92 1.56
CA GLY A 198 -7.69 10.07 2.21
C GLY A 198 -7.64 10.54 3.67
N LEU A 199 -6.61 11.28 4.06
CA LEU A 199 -6.40 11.79 5.42
C LEU A 199 -7.10 13.13 5.65
N TRP A 200 -7.30 13.95 4.61
CA TRP A 200 -8.09 15.18 4.68
C TRP A 200 -8.78 15.49 3.35
N GLN A 201 -9.77 16.38 3.37
CA GLN A 201 -10.53 16.73 2.18
C GLN A 201 -9.64 17.42 1.12
N GLY A 202 -9.69 16.93 -0.11
CA GLY A 202 -8.93 17.48 -1.24
C GLY A 202 -7.45 17.04 -1.28
N GLN A 203 -7.04 16.06 -0.47
CA GLN A 203 -5.69 15.53 -0.49
C GLN A 203 -5.31 14.92 -1.84
N ASN A 204 -4.11 15.22 -2.32
CA ASN A 204 -3.52 14.66 -3.54
C ASN A 204 -2.04 14.31 -3.31
N ASP A 205 -1.68 13.05 -3.55
CA ASP A 205 -0.33 12.55 -3.28
C ASP A 205 0.73 13.26 -4.13
N GLU A 206 0.45 13.49 -5.42
CA GLU A 206 1.41 14.07 -6.37
C GLU A 206 1.72 15.54 -6.04
N ASP A 207 0.73 16.28 -5.53
CA ASP A 207 0.92 17.66 -5.06
C ASP A 207 1.82 17.70 -3.80
N GLU A 208 1.62 16.77 -2.86
CA GLU A 208 2.47 16.67 -1.66
C GLU A 208 3.91 16.23 -2.01
N MET A 209 4.03 15.21 -2.86
CA MET A 209 5.32 14.69 -3.31
C MET A 209 6.02 15.65 -4.28
N GLY A 210 5.29 16.53 -4.97
CA GLY A 210 5.78 17.46 -5.99
C GLY A 210 6.38 16.79 -7.22
N PHE A 211 5.93 15.57 -7.53
CA PHE A 211 6.19 14.81 -8.75
C PHE A 211 5.06 13.78 -8.91
N ASN A 212 4.82 13.32 -10.14
CA ASN A 212 3.75 12.37 -10.42
C ASN A 212 4.25 10.91 -10.37
N TYR A 213 3.30 9.98 -10.29
CA TYR A 213 3.62 8.54 -10.25
C TYR A 213 4.29 8.05 -11.53
N ASP A 214 4.01 8.62 -12.71
CA ASP A 214 4.69 8.19 -13.95
C ASP A 214 6.20 8.53 -13.92
N GLN A 215 6.59 9.63 -13.28
CA GLN A 215 7.99 9.98 -13.04
C GLN A 215 8.64 9.03 -12.02
N LEU A 216 7.94 8.69 -10.95
CA LEU A 216 8.47 7.77 -9.93
C LEU A 216 8.57 6.33 -10.46
N ASP A 217 7.56 5.82 -11.17
CA ASP A 217 7.59 4.56 -11.91
C ASP A 217 8.84 4.50 -12.80
N TYR A 218 9.06 5.52 -13.65
CA TYR A 218 10.21 5.57 -14.57
C TYR A 218 11.54 5.59 -13.81
N TYR A 219 11.64 6.38 -12.73
CA TYR A 219 12.81 6.41 -11.87
C TYR A 219 13.11 5.01 -11.31
N LEU A 220 12.10 4.32 -10.77
CA LEU A 220 12.22 3.01 -10.16
C LEU A 220 12.54 1.88 -11.16
N ASP A 221 12.12 2.01 -12.41
CA ASP A 221 12.40 1.03 -13.46
C ASP A 221 13.82 1.15 -14.03
N PHE A 222 14.42 2.33 -13.91
CA PHE A 222 15.75 2.68 -14.41
C PHE A 222 16.73 3.12 -13.31
N ILE A 223 16.49 2.77 -12.04
CA ILE A 223 17.31 3.21 -10.90
C ILE A 223 18.80 2.84 -11.05
N GLU A 224 19.09 1.72 -11.71
CA GLU A 224 20.45 1.25 -12.03
C GLU A 224 21.03 1.90 -13.31
N GLU A 225 20.29 2.77 -13.99
CA GLU A 225 20.68 3.44 -15.23
C GLU A 225 20.58 4.98 -15.12
N PRO A 226 21.43 5.65 -14.31
CA PRO A 226 21.30 7.09 -14.02
C PRO A 226 21.29 7.99 -15.27
N LYS A 227 21.99 7.60 -16.34
CA LYS A 227 22.02 8.33 -17.62
C LYS A 227 20.66 8.36 -18.33
N LYS A 228 19.81 7.35 -18.14
CA LYS A 228 18.44 7.35 -18.69
C LYS A 228 17.54 8.26 -17.86
N ILE A 229 17.61 8.11 -16.53
CA ILE A 229 16.89 8.97 -15.59
C ILE A 229 17.17 10.45 -15.88
N SER A 230 18.44 10.84 -15.98
CA SER A 230 18.82 12.26 -16.19
C SER A 230 18.38 12.84 -17.54
N ARG A 231 18.03 12.01 -18.52
CA ARG A 231 17.53 12.46 -19.84
C ARG A 231 16.02 12.70 -19.84
N THR A 232 15.29 11.99 -18.99
CA THR A 232 13.81 11.99 -18.98
C THR A 232 13.25 12.74 -17.78
N ILE A 233 13.90 12.67 -16.62
CA ILE A 233 13.44 13.26 -15.36
C ILE A 233 14.32 14.47 -15.01
N PRO A 234 13.74 15.66 -14.75
CA PRO A 234 14.47 16.83 -14.27
C PRO A 234 15.29 16.54 -12.99
N GLU A 235 16.51 17.08 -12.93
CA GLU A 235 17.44 16.84 -11.82
C GLU A 235 16.86 17.21 -10.44
N ASN A 236 16.05 18.28 -10.37
CA ASN A 236 15.40 18.69 -9.12
C ASN A 236 14.39 17.65 -8.60
N ILE A 237 13.72 16.92 -9.49
CA ILE A 237 12.79 15.85 -9.14
C ILE A 237 13.56 14.61 -8.66
N VAL A 238 14.63 14.24 -9.38
CA VAL A 238 15.54 13.15 -8.97
C VAL A 238 16.06 13.37 -7.55
N LYS A 239 16.60 14.56 -7.28
CA LYS A 239 17.07 14.93 -5.92
C LYS A 239 15.97 14.88 -4.88
N LYS A 240 14.73 15.20 -5.24
CA LYS A 240 13.58 15.15 -4.33
C LYS A 240 13.22 13.70 -3.98
N ILE A 241 13.17 12.81 -4.97
CA ILE A 241 12.95 11.36 -4.79
C ILE A 241 14.03 10.77 -3.87
N GLU A 242 15.31 11.02 -4.18
CA GLU A 242 16.45 10.55 -3.38
C GLU A 242 16.39 11.07 -1.94
N LYS A 243 16.05 12.35 -1.74
CA LYS A 243 15.89 12.93 -0.41
C LYS A 243 14.77 12.25 0.37
N MET A 244 13.61 12.03 -0.26
CA MET A 244 12.48 11.33 0.38
C MET A 244 12.85 9.90 0.73
N HIS A 245 13.50 9.16 -0.18
CA HIS A 245 14.02 7.83 0.08
C HIS A 245 14.96 7.84 1.30
N ASN A 246 16.05 8.61 1.26
CA ASN A 246 17.07 8.62 2.31
C ASN A 246 16.52 9.02 3.68
N THR A 247 15.64 10.03 3.73
CA THR A 247 15.09 10.51 5.01
C THR A 247 14.02 9.59 5.60
N SER A 248 13.42 8.72 4.78
CA SER A 248 12.39 7.77 5.21
C SER A 248 12.90 6.35 5.45
N GLU A 249 14.22 6.13 5.42
CA GLU A 249 14.83 4.80 5.62
C GLU A 249 14.36 4.13 6.91
N HIS A 250 14.24 4.93 7.97
CA HIS A 250 13.73 4.48 9.26
C HIS A 250 12.31 3.89 9.20
N LYS A 251 11.55 4.04 8.12
CA LYS A 251 10.23 3.44 7.92
C LYS A 251 10.29 2.06 7.27
N ARG A 252 11.34 1.76 6.50
CA ARG A 252 11.53 0.50 5.75
C ARG A 252 12.38 -0.53 6.49
N VAL A 253 13.11 -0.08 7.51
CA VAL A 253 13.87 -0.97 8.41
C VAL A 253 13.10 -1.21 9.71
N GLY A 254 13.31 -2.38 10.30
CA GLY A 254 12.80 -2.71 11.63
C GLY A 254 13.33 -1.75 12.70
N ALA A 255 12.85 -1.89 13.93
CA ALA A 255 13.37 -1.10 15.05
C ALA A 255 14.90 -1.29 15.17
N TYR A 256 15.64 -0.18 15.26
CA TYR A 256 17.09 -0.22 15.46
C TYR A 256 17.39 -0.91 16.79
N LYS A 257 18.25 -1.93 16.72
CA LYS A 257 18.71 -2.70 17.88
C LYS A 257 20.22 -2.56 17.97
N PRO A 258 20.81 -2.39 19.17
CA PRO A 258 22.24 -2.56 19.32
C PRO A 258 22.63 -4.00 18.97
N LEU A 259 23.92 -4.21 18.72
CA LEU A 259 24.47 -5.56 18.66
C LEU A 259 24.19 -6.30 19.96
N ASP A 260 23.98 -7.60 19.88
CA ASP A 260 24.02 -8.44 21.07
C ASP A 260 25.45 -8.47 21.65
N VAL A 261 25.56 -8.89 22.92
CA VAL A 261 26.83 -8.86 23.65
C VAL A 261 27.90 -9.72 22.98
N GLU A 262 27.52 -10.79 22.28
CA GLU A 262 28.47 -11.69 21.62
C GLU A 262 29.09 -11.02 20.40
N LYS A 263 28.27 -10.41 19.54
CA LYS A 263 28.73 -9.65 18.37
C LYS A 263 29.54 -8.43 18.77
N PHE A 264 29.10 -7.71 19.80
CA PHE A 264 29.85 -6.57 20.35
C PHE A 264 31.26 -6.99 20.81
N LYS A 265 31.40 -8.14 21.48
CA LYS A 265 32.71 -8.65 21.92
C LYS A 265 33.61 -9.09 20.76
N GLN A 266 33.03 -9.47 19.63
CA GLN A 266 33.77 -9.89 18.44
C GLN A 266 34.24 -8.71 17.57
N GLY A 267 33.81 -7.48 17.88
CA GLY A 267 34.21 -6.28 17.13
C GLY A 267 33.57 -6.18 15.74
N GLU A 268 32.44 -6.88 15.55
CA GLU A 268 31.55 -6.71 14.38
C GLU A 268 30.86 -5.35 14.36
#